data_AF-A0A950JNU6-F1
#
_entry.id   AF-A0A950JNU6-F1
#
_cell.length_a   1.000
_cell.length_b   1.000
_cell.length_c   1.000
_cell.angle_alpha   90.00
_cell.angle_beta   90.00
_cell.angle_gamma   90.00
#
_symmetry.space_group_name_H-M   'P 1'
#
loop_
_entity.id
_entity.type
_entity.pdbx_description
1 polymer ?
#
loop_
_entity_poly.entity_id
_entity_poly.type
_entity_poly.pdbx_seq_one_letter_code
_entity_poly.pdbx_strand_id
1 'polypeptide(L)'
;MPNLTTIISVAGASFAASFVEAVEALTIVLAVGLARGWRPALTGTAAALAALMLIVAVLGPLMGVVPLHALQFVVGVLLLLFGLRWLRKAILRAIGVIALHDEDAAFARETRGLTEAHQRQAQGLDWIAGMTAFKAVLLEGVEVVFIVIAVGAGRGLLGLASAG
;
A
#
# COMPACT_ATOMS: atom_id res chain seq x y z
N MET A 1 26.26 14.43 13.48
CA MET A 1 25.32 15.16 12.61
C MET A 1 25.14 14.36 11.32
N PRO A 2 23.92 14.26 10.77
CA PRO A 2 23.70 13.53 9.53
C PRO A 2 24.48 14.21 8.38
N ASN A 3 25.26 13.43 7.64
CA ASN A 3 25.99 13.94 6.48
C ASN A 3 25.02 14.26 5.34
N LEU A 4 25.36 15.21 4.47
CA LEU A 4 24.51 15.65 3.36
C LEU A 4 24.03 14.48 2.49
N THR A 5 24.89 13.50 2.24
CA THR A 5 24.55 12.27 1.52
C THR A 5 23.44 11.48 2.21
N THR A 6 23.48 11.39 3.55
CA THR A 6 22.46 10.68 4.34
C THR A 6 21.11 11.39 4.28
N ILE A 7 21.11 12.72 4.36
CA ILE A 7 19.89 13.55 4.27
C ILE A 7 19.24 13.36 2.90
N ILE A 8 20.02 13.51 1.82
CA ILE A 8 19.54 13.36 0.44
C ILE A 8 19.03 11.94 0.20
N SER A 9 19.76 10.92 0.66
CA SER A 9 19.31 9.53 0.49
C SER A 9 18.03 9.22 1.26
N VAL A 10 17.88 9.71 2.49
CA VAL A 10 16.66 9.48 3.29
C VAL A 10 15.47 10.18 2.66
N ALA A 11 15.59 11.48 2.35
CA ALA A 11 14.51 12.26 1.76
C ALA A 11 14.13 11.74 0.36
N GLY A 12 15.12 11.42 -0.47
CA GLY A 12 14.88 10.89 -1.82
C GLY A 12 14.23 9.51 -1.79
N ALA A 13 14.68 8.61 -0.90
CA ALA A 13 14.10 7.28 -0.79
C ALA A 13 12.69 7.31 -0.19
N SER A 14 12.44 8.10 0.86
CA SER A 14 11.11 8.21 1.46
C SER A 14 10.11 8.86 0.51
N PHE A 15 10.51 9.93 -0.20
CA PHE A 15 9.67 10.57 -1.21
C PHE A 15 9.35 9.62 -2.37
N ALA A 16 10.37 9.00 -2.97
CA ALA A 16 10.15 8.13 -4.14
C ALA A 16 9.30 6.91 -3.78
N ALA A 17 9.50 6.31 -2.61
CA ALA A 17 8.71 5.18 -2.16
C ALA A 17 7.27 5.61 -1.82
N SER A 18 7.08 6.68 -1.05
CA SER A 18 5.72 7.18 -0.71
C SER A 18 4.95 7.67 -1.93
N PHE A 19 5.65 8.14 -2.98
CA PHE A 19 5.03 8.50 -4.25
C PHE A 19 4.42 7.30 -4.97
N VAL A 20 5.07 6.12 -4.92
CA VAL A 20 4.50 4.88 -5.50
C VAL A 20 3.19 4.54 -4.81
N GLU A 21 3.19 4.51 -3.47
CA GLU A 21 2.00 4.22 -2.67
C GLU A 21 0.87 5.23 -2.94
N ALA A 22 1.21 6.52 -3.10
CA ALA A 22 0.24 7.56 -3.43
C ALA A 22 -0.40 7.33 -4.82
N VAL A 23 0.39 6.91 -5.80
CA VAL A 23 -0.11 6.59 -7.15
C VAL A 23 -0.99 5.34 -7.13
N GLU A 24 -0.64 4.32 -6.36
CA GLU A 24 -1.46 3.10 -6.22
C GLU A 24 -2.81 3.42 -5.56
N ALA A 25 -2.80 4.15 -4.44
CA ALA A 25 -4.01 4.60 -3.76
C ALA A 25 -4.89 5.46 -4.69
N LEU A 26 -4.28 6.42 -5.40
CA LEU A 26 -4.99 7.29 -6.34
C LEU A 26 -5.63 6.49 -7.48
N THR A 27 -4.91 5.52 -8.03
CA THR A 27 -5.39 4.70 -9.15
C THR A 27 -6.60 3.88 -8.75
N ILE A 28 -6.61 3.31 -7.54
CA ILE A 28 -7.77 2.56 -7.03
C ILE A 28 -8.95 3.50 -6.76
N VAL A 29 -8.71 4.65 -6.13
CA VAL A 29 -9.77 5.65 -5.88
C VAL A 29 -10.38 6.15 -7.19
N LEU A 30 -9.55 6.38 -8.22
CA LEU A 30 -10.00 6.77 -9.55
C LEU A 30 -10.82 5.66 -10.19
N ALA A 31 -10.36 4.41 -10.14
CA ALA A 31 -11.10 3.27 -10.67
C ALA A 31 -12.49 3.13 -10.01
N VAL A 32 -12.56 3.28 -8.68
CA VAL A 32 -13.83 3.25 -7.94
C VAL A 32 -14.70 4.46 -8.30
N GLY A 33 -14.12 5.67 -8.36
CA GLY A 33 -14.82 6.90 -8.70
C GLY A 33 -15.44 6.87 -10.09
N LEU A 34 -14.72 6.32 -11.08
CA LEU A 34 -15.18 6.16 -12.45
C LEU A 34 -16.21 5.04 -12.60
N ALA A 35 -16.04 3.90 -11.91
CA ALA A 35 -16.91 2.74 -12.07
C ALA A 35 -18.20 2.80 -11.23
N ARG A 36 -18.14 3.43 -10.05
CA ARG A 36 -19.20 3.35 -9.02
C ARG A 36 -19.60 4.71 -8.46
N GLY A 37 -18.95 5.79 -8.86
CA GLY A 37 -19.30 7.16 -8.51
C GLY A 37 -18.36 7.82 -7.49
N TRP A 38 -18.21 9.13 -7.63
CA TRP A 38 -17.26 9.94 -6.86
C TRP A 38 -17.64 10.15 -5.40
N ARG A 39 -18.94 10.17 -5.07
CA ARG A 39 -19.41 10.38 -3.69
C ARG A 39 -18.98 9.25 -2.75
N PRO A 40 -19.25 7.96 -3.03
CA PRO A 40 -18.77 6.87 -2.18
C PRO A 40 -17.24 6.76 -2.18
N ALA A 41 -16.58 6.98 -3.33
CA ALA A 41 -15.12 6.94 -3.42
C ALA A 41 -14.46 7.98 -2.49
N LEU A 42 -14.85 9.25 -2.59
CA LEU A 42 -14.27 10.34 -1.81
C LEU A 42 -14.62 10.24 -0.32
N THR A 43 -15.82 9.78 0.03
CA THR A 43 -16.19 9.57 1.45
C THR A 43 -15.40 8.42 2.07
N GLY A 44 -15.18 7.33 1.32
CA GLY A 44 -14.29 6.23 1.73
C GLY A 44 -12.85 6.70 1.92
N THR A 45 -12.29 7.44 0.97
CA THR A 45 -10.95 8.04 1.06
C THR A 45 -10.82 8.96 2.27
N ALA A 46 -11.78 9.86 2.49
CA ALA A 46 -11.75 10.79 3.62
C ALA A 46 -11.80 10.05 4.97
N ALA A 47 -12.65 9.03 5.08
CA ALA A 47 -12.71 8.18 6.27
C ALA A 47 -11.40 7.42 6.50
N ALA A 48 -10.74 6.94 5.44
CA ALA A 48 -9.46 6.25 5.55
C ALA A 48 -8.34 7.18 6.01
N LEU A 49 -8.26 8.40 5.48
CA LEU A 49 -7.30 9.41 5.93
C LEU A 49 -7.51 9.79 7.40
N ALA A 50 -8.77 9.93 7.84
CA ALA A 50 -9.08 10.19 9.24
C ALA A 50 -8.68 9.02 10.15
N ALA A 51 -8.96 7.77 9.73
CA ALA A 51 -8.55 6.58 10.46
C ALA A 51 -7.02 6.45 10.52
N LEU A 52 -6.32 6.70 9.42
CA LEU A 52 -4.86 6.68 9.35
C LEU A 52 -4.26 7.73 10.28
N MET A 53 -4.78 8.97 10.25
CA MET A 53 -4.34 10.03 11.17
C MET A 53 -4.53 9.60 12.63
N LEU A 54 -5.67 9.00 12.98
CA LEU A 54 -5.93 8.49 14.32
C LEU A 54 -4.95 7.38 14.71
N ILE A 55 -4.70 6.42 13.81
CA ILE A 55 -3.74 5.33 14.04
C ILE A 55 -2.35 5.92 14.29
N VAL A 56 -1.88 6.84 13.45
CA VAL A 56 -0.56 7.47 13.60
C VAL A 56 -0.48 8.28 14.90
N ALA A 57 -1.52 9.02 15.25
CA ALA A 57 -1.56 9.81 16.48
C ALA A 57 -1.51 8.93 17.76
N VAL A 58 -2.18 7.77 17.74
CA VAL A 58 -2.18 6.82 18.86
C VAL A 58 -0.88 6.01 18.93
N LEU A 59 -0.40 5.54 17.78
CA LEU A 59 0.75 4.64 17.69
C LEU A 59 2.09 5.38 17.72
N GLY A 60 2.13 6.64 17.29
CA GLY A 60 3.32 7.48 17.28
C GLY A 60 4.01 7.58 18.65
N PRO A 61 3.30 7.90 19.74
CA PRO A 61 3.86 7.90 21.10
C PRO A 61 4.36 6.52 21.55
N LEU A 62 3.72 5.44 21.09
CA LEU A 62 4.08 4.06 21.46
C LEU A 62 5.40 3.61 20.82
N MET A 63 5.86 4.26 19.75
CA MET A 63 7.16 3.97 19.11
C MET A 63 8.35 4.23 20.04
N GLY A 64 8.20 5.07 21.07
CA GLY A 64 9.25 5.27 22.09
C GLY A 64 9.42 4.10 23.05
N VAL A 65 8.44 3.19 23.10
CA VAL A 65 8.42 2.03 24.02
C VAL A 65 8.81 0.73 23.29
N VAL A 66 8.64 0.68 21.97
CA VAL A 66 8.91 -0.51 21.16
C VAL A 66 10.41 -0.60 20.82
N PRO A 67 11.09 -1.72 21.11
CA PRO A 67 12.49 -1.90 20.74
C PRO A 67 12.66 -1.96 19.22
N LEU A 68 13.18 -0.88 18.63
CA LEU A 68 13.31 -0.70 17.17
C LEU A 68 14.05 -1.85 16.49
N HIS A 69 15.10 -2.38 17.13
CA HIS A 69 15.87 -3.50 16.59
C HIS A 69 15.07 -4.80 16.49
N ALA A 70 14.19 -5.07 17.44
CA ALA A 70 13.33 -6.24 17.39
C ALA A 70 12.30 -6.10 16.27
N LEU A 71 11.71 -4.90 16.11
CA LEU A 71 10.78 -4.61 15.02
C LEU A 71 11.47 -4.75 13.65
N GLN A 72 12.66 -4.16 13.47
CA GLN A 72 13.44 -4.28 12.24
C GLN A 72 13.82 -5.73 11.94
N PHE A 73 14.19 -6.52 12.97
CA PHE A 73 14.51 -7.94 12.79
C PHE A 73 13.28 -8.73 12.31
N VAL A 74 12.14 -8.56 12.96
CA VAL A 74 10.88 -9.23 12.58
C VAL A 74 10.46 -8.83 11.17
N VAL A 75 10.45 -7.54 10.86
CA VAL A 75 10.12 -7.03 9.52
C VAL A 75 11.11 -7.56 8.48
N GLY A 76 12.41 -7.55 8.77
CA GLY A 76 13.44 -8.07 7.88
C GLY A 76 13.28 -9.57 7.60
N VAL A 77 12.95 -10.38 8.61
CA VAL A 77 12.65 -11.80 8.42
C VAL A 77 11.40 -12.00 7.57
N LEU A 78 10.33 -11.24 7.83
CA LEU A 78 9.10 -11.32 7.03
C LEU A 78 9.37 -10.95 5.57
N LEU A 79 10.03 -9.82 5.31
CA LEU A 79 10.42 -9.38 3.97
C LEU A 79 11.28 -10.42 3.26
N LEU A 80 12.23 -11.06 3.96
CA LEU A 80 13.04 -12.14 3.39
C LEU A 80 12.17 -13.33 2.99
N LEU A 81 11.25 -13.77 3.85
CA LEU A 81 10.37 -14.90 3.57
C LEU A 81 9.37 -14.61 2.43
N PHE A 82 8.78 -13.42 2.40
CA PHE A 82 7.90 -12.99 1.30
C PHE A 82 8.68 -12.86 -0.02
N GLY A 83 9.83 -12.19 0.03
CA GLY A 83 10.72 -12.00 -1.11
C GLY A 83 11.22 -13.33 -1.69
N LEU A 84 11.54 -14.32 -0.85
CA LEU A 84 11.97 -15.63 -1.32
C LEU A 84 10.86 -16.39 -2.05
N ARG A 85 9.60 -16.24 -1.62
CA ARG A 85 8.44 -16.81 -2.34
C ARG A 85 8.27 -16.18 -3.70
N TRP A 86 8.43 -14.86 -3.79
CA TRP A 86 8.39 -14.13 -5.05
C TRP A 86 9.54 -14.51 -5.98
N LEU A 87 10.78 -14.50 -5.48
CA LEU A 87 11.98 -14.89 -6.21
C LEU A 87 11.86 -16.32 -6.74
N ARG A 88 11.38 -17.26 -5.92
CA ARG A 88 11.11 -18.64 -6.36
C ARG A 88 10.13 -18.66 -7.53
N LYS A 89 8.99 -17.97 -7.43
CA LYS A 89 8.01 -17.92 -8.53
C LYS A 89 8.60 -17.27 -9.79
N ALA A 90 9.37 -16.19 -9.65
CA ALA A 90 10.02 -15.50 -10.76
C ALA A 90 11.02 -16.41 -11.48
N ILE A 91 11.89 -17.12 -10.74
CA ILE A 91 12.84 -18.08 -11.30
C ILE A 91 12.10 -19.20 -12.03
N LEU A 92 11.09 -19.82 -11.39
CA LEU A 92 10.31 -20.89 -11.99
C LEU A 92 9.58 -20.46 -13.27
N ARG A 93 9.16 -19.20 -13.35
CA ARG A 93 8.54 -18.63 -14.56
C ARG A 93 9.58 -18.31 -15.65
N ALA A 94 10.77 -17.84 -15.26
CA ALA A 94 11.86 -17.57 -16.19
C ALA A 94 12.41 -18.84 -16.87
N ILE A 95 12.45 -19.97 -16.15
CA ILE A 95 12.90 -21.26 -16.68
C ILE A 95 11.76 -22.09 -17.31
N GLY A 96 10.56 -21.52 -17.45
CA GLY A 96 9.41 -22.15 -18.14
C GLY A 96 8.70 -23.28 -17.36
N VAL A 97 9.02 -23.51 -16.09
CA VAL A 97 8.33 -24.51 -15.24
C VAL A 97 6.94 -24.02 -14.84
N ILE A 98 6.80 -22.73 -14.55
CA ILE A 98 5.51 -22.07 -14.34
C ILE A 98 5.19 -21.25 -15.58
N ALA A 99 3.99 -21.45 -16.14
CA ALA A 99 3.54 -20.66 -17.27
C ALA A 99 3.53 -19.15 -16.93
N LEU A 100 3.90 -18.33 -17.92
CA LEU A 100 3.66 -16.89 -17.87
C LEU A 100 2.16 -16.65 -17.73
N HIS A 101 1.80 -15.67 -16.90
CA HIS A 101 0.39 -15.35 -16.71
C HIS A 101 -0.11 -14.70 -17.99
N ASP A 102 -1.09 -15.34 -18.64
CA ASP A 102 -1.80 -14.77 -19.78
C ASP A 102 -2.92 -13.88 -19.22
N GLU A 103 -2.59 -12.61 -19.07
CA GLU A 103 -3.48 -11.57 -18.56
C GLU A 103 -4.75 -11.46 -19.44
N ASP A 104 -4.65 -11.66 -20.76
CA ASP A 104 -5.78 -11.56 -21.68
C ASP A 104 -6.77 -12.71 -21.47
N ALA A 105 -6.26 -13.94 -21.31
CA ALA A 105 -7.09 -15.11 -21.02
C ALA A 105 -7.69 -15.06 -19.61
N ALA A 106 -6.97 -14.52 -18.62
CA ALA A 106 -7.49 -14.30 -17.27
C ALA A 106 -8.59 -13.23 -17.26
N PHE A 107 -8.34 -12.10 -17.90
CA PHE A 107 -9.29 -11.01 -18.05
C PHE A 107 -10.57 -11.45 -18.76
N ALA A 108 -10.47 -12.21 -19.85
CA ALA A 108 -11.64 -12.73 -20.57
C ALA A 108 -12.50 -13.67 -19.71
N ARG A 109 -11.89 -14.48 -18.83
CA ARG A 109 -12.63 -15.35 -17.88
C ARG A 109 -13.32 -14.53 -16.80
N GLU A 110 -12.61 -13.60 -16.18
CA GLU A 110 -13.15 -12.76 -15.10
C GLU A 110 -14.28 -11.85 -15.61
N THR A 111 -14.13 -11.29 -16.82
CA THR A 111 -15.13 -10.40 -17.45
C THR A 111 -16.43 -11.13 -17.77
N ARG A 112 -16.35 -12.41 -18.19
CA ARG A 112 -17.54 -13.25 -18.40
C ARG A 112 -18.27 -13.52 -17.08
N GLY A 113 -17.55 -13.83 -16.01
CA GLY A 113 -18.13 -14.02 -14.67
C GLY A 113 -18.74 -12.73 -14.08
N LEU A 114 -18.13 -11.57 -14.34
CA LEU A 114 -18.64 -10.28 -13.88
C LEU A 114 -19.88 -9.81 -14.64
N THR A 115 -20.02 -10.17 -15.93
CA THR A 115 -21.19 -9.85 -16.75
C THR A 115 -22.45 -10.57 -16.24
N GLU A 116 -22.30 -11.80 -15.72
CA GLU A 116 -23.38 -12.57 -15.11
C GLU A 116 -23.75 -12.08 -13.69
N ALA A 117 -22.77 -11.56 -12.93
CA ALA A 117 -23.00 -11.02 -11.59
C ALA A 117 -23.63 -9.60 -11.59
N HIS A 118 -23.45 -8.84 -12.67
CA HIS A 118 -23.84 -7.41 -12.76
C HIS A 118 -25.36 -7.15 -12.65
N GLN A 119 -26.22 -8.13 -12.91
CA GLN A 119 -27.68 -7.93 -12.91
C GLN A 119 -28.35 -8.00 -11.53
N ARG A 120 -27.67 -8.42 -10.46
CA ARG A 120 -28.32 -8.66 -9.14
C ARG A 120 -28.09 -7.57 -8.07
N GLN A 121 -27.22 -6.60 -8.32
CA GLN A 121 -26.69 -5.75 -7.25
C GLN A 121 -26.85 -4.28 -7.65
N ALA A 122 -27.94 -3.62 -7.26
CA ALA A 122 -28.18 -2.22 -7.65
C ALA A 122 -28.35 -1.27 -6.46
N GLN A 123 -28.33 -1.75 -5.21
CA GLN A 123 -28.55 -0.90 -4.02
C GLN A 123 -27.53 -1.08 -2.89
N GLY A 124 -26.77 -2.18 -2.84
CA GLY A 124 -25.67 -2.37 -1.88
C GLY A 124 -24.28 -1.92 -2.38
N LEU A 125 -24.20 -1.37 -3.59
CA LEU A 125 -22.94 -1.11 -4.30
C LEU A 125 -22.19 0.14 -3.84
N ASP A 126 -22.90 1.17 -3.38
CA ASP A 126 -22.27 2.43 -2.95
C ASP A 126 -21.46 2.25 -1.68
N TRP A 127 -21.98 1.46 -0.73
CA TRP A 127 -21.25 1.10 0.49
C TRP A 127 -20.00 0.27 0.17
N ILE A 128 -20.11 -0.68 -0.76
CA ILE A 128 -18.98 -1.50 -1.18
C ILE A 128 -17.93 -0.63 -1.89
N ALA A 129 -18.34 0.30 -2.75
CA ALA A 129 -17.43 1.26 -3.39
C ALA A 129 -16.68 2.11 -2.36
N GLY A 130 -17.39 2.66 -1.38
CA GLY A 130 -16.78 3.42 -0.30
C GLY A 130 -15.82 2.57 0.54
N MET A 131 -16.18 1.33 0.85
CA MET A 131 -15.34 0.40 1.59
C MET A 131 -14.09 -0.02 0.80
N THR A 132 -14.19 -0.18 -0.51
CA THR A 132 -13.04 -0.48 -1.38
C THR A 132 -12.07 0.69 -1.40
N ALA A 133 -12.55 1.91 -1.63
CA ALA A 133 -11.71 3.11 -1.59
C ALA A 133 -11.09 3.31 -0.20
N PHE A 134 -11.87 3.09 0.87
CA PHE A 134 -11.39 3.16 2.25
C PHE A 134 -10.24 2.18 2.50
N LYS A 135 -10.44 0.88 2.18
CA LYS A 135 -9.45 -0.16 2.43
C LYS A 135 -8.18 0.07 1.62
N ALA A 136 -8.30 0.49 0.37
CA ALA A 136 -7.16 0.78 -0.48
C ALA A 136 -6.32 1.92 0.10
N VAL A 137 -6.94 3.08 0.36
CA VAL A 137 -6.23 4.26 0.91
C VAL A 137 -5.64 3.98 2.28
N LEU A 138 -6.34 3.23 3.13
CA LEU A 138 -5.83 2.85 4.45
C LEU A 138 -4.63 1.91 4.32
N LEU A 139 -4.68 0.95 3.38
CA LEU A 139 -3.60 -0.01 3.17
C LEU A 139 -2.34 0.71 2.69
N GLU A 140 -2.42 1.43 1.56
CA GLU A 140 -1.25 2.13 1.01
C GLU A 140 -0.73 3.20 1.99
N GLY A 141 -1.64 3.89 2.69
CA GLY A 141 -1.26 4.87 3.71
C GLY A 141 -0.51 4.26 4.89
N VAL A 142 -0.85 3.02 5.29
CA VAL A 142 -0.09 2.28 6.30
C VAL A 142 1.28 1.86 5.76
N GLU A 143 1.38 1.48 4.49
CA GLU A 143 2.68 1.17 3.85
C GLU A 143 3.61 2.39 3.84
N VAL A 144 3.09 3.58 3.52
CA VAL A 144 3.83 4.85 3.65
C VAL A 144 4.38 5.04 5.07
N VAL A 145 3.56 4.81 6.11
CA VAL A 145 4.02 4.92 7.50
C VAL A 145 5.16 3.93 7.79
N PHE A 146 5.06 2.69 7.32
CA PHE A 146 6.13 1.70 7.47
C PHE A 146 7.42 2.12 6.75
N ILE A 147 7.32 2.67 5.53
CA ILE A 147 8.45 3.19 4.77
C ILE A 147 9.15 4.32 5.54
N VAL A 148 8.38 5.32 6.00
CA VAL A 148 8.92 6.47 6.75
C VAL A 148 9.63 6.01 8.03
N ILE A 149 9.06 5.06 8.75
CA ILE A 149 9.69 4.47 9.95
C ILE A 149 10.95 3.71 9.56
N ALA A 150 10.91 2.85 8.54
CA ALA A 150 12.05 2.03 8.14
C ALA A 150 13.23 2.89 7.66
N VAL A 151 12.98 3.91 6.85
CA VAL A 151 14.00 4.79 6.26
C VAL A 151 14.48 5.85 7.28
N GLY A 152 13.57 6.39 8.08
CA GLY A 152 13.83 7.51 9.00
C GLY A 152 14.26 7.13 10.42
N ALA A 153 13.69 6.07 11.01
CA ALA A 153 13.90 5.73 12.43
C ALA A 153 15.34 5.30 12.73
N GLY A 154 15.96 4.53 11.83
CA GLY A 154 17.32 4.02 12.04
C GLY A 154 18.41 5.09 12.09
N ARG A 155 18.10 6.34 11.68
CA ARG A 155 19.06 7.45 11.61
C ARG A 155 18.67 8.68 12.43
N GLY A 156 17.58 8.61 13.20
CA GLY A 156 17.03 9.77 13.93
C GLY A 156 16.49 10.88 13.01
N LEU A 157 16.15 10.53 11.76
CA LEU A 157 15.71 11.46 10.71
C LEU A 157 14.22 11.31 10.40
N LEU A 158 13.42 10.85 11.37
CA LEU A 158 11.98 10.64 11.21
C LEU A 158 11.25 11.90 10.73
N GLY A 159 11.58 13.07 11.28
CA GLY A 159 10.98 14.33 10.84
C GLY A 159 11.28 14.68 9.38
N LEU A 160 12.49 14.35 8.90
CA LEU A 160 12.87 14.54 7.50
C LEU A 160 12.16 13.53 6.59
N ALA A 161 12.13 12.26 6.99
CA ALA A 161 11.48 11.21 6.22
C ALA A 161 9.97 11.42 6.10
N SER A 162 9.33 12.02 7.13
CA SER A 162 7.88 12.32 7.15
C SER A 162 7.48 13.49 6.25
N ALA A 163 8.45 14.25 5.72
CA ALA A 163 8.18 15.42 4.87
C ALA A 163 8.14 15.07 3.37
N GLY A 164 8.59 13.88 2.99
CA GLY A 164 8.49 13.34 1.63
C GLY A 164 7.28 12.45 1.49
#